data_AF-A0A842R638-F1
#
_entry.id   AF-A0A842R638-F1
#
_cell.length_a   1.000
_cell.length_b   1.000
_cell.length_c   1.000
_cell.angle_alpha   90.00
_cell.angle_beta   90.00
_cell.angle_gamma   90.00
#
_symmetry.space_group_name_H-M   'P 1'
#
loop_
_entity.id
_entity.type
_entity.pdbx_description
1 polymer ?
#
loop_
_entity_poly.entity_id
_entity_poly.type
_entity_poly.pdbx_seq_one_letter_code
_entity_poly.pdbx_strand_id
1 'polypeptide(L)'
;MSLLVAIEGIDGTGKSTQVQMLVNRLEKEISEWGLPGVFSIAEPTDSIYGKKIREAMMEGGQRLPFHEELELFLADRRINVEKNIKPRLEKGFVVVLDRYYFSTAAYQGTRGFMDYKTILNMNEVFAPKPNMVFFI
;
A
#
# COMPACT_ATOMS: atom_id res chain seq x y z
N MET A 1 15.53 -4.57 -14.11
CA MET A 1 15.64 -4.36 -12.65
C MET A 1 14.40 -3.58 -12.24
N SER A 2 13.75 -3.92 -11.12
CA SER A 2 12.56 -3.22 -10.61
C SER A 2 12.69 -3.03 -9.10
N LEU A 3 12.02 -2.03 -8.55
CA LEU A 3 12.03 -1.74 -7.11
C LEU A 3 10.60 -1.50 -6.63
N LEU A 4 10.25 -2.11 -5.50
CA LEU A 4 9.03 -1.85 -4.77
C LEU A 4 9.39 -1.23 -3.41
N VAL A 5 8.93 -0.01 -3.16
CA VAL A 5 9.17 0.74 -1.93
C VAL A 5 7.85 1.04 -1.27
N ALA A 6 7.71 0.77 0.02
CA ALA A 6 6.53 1.14 0.80
C ALA A 6 6.88 2.21 1.85
N ILE A 7 6.04 3.24 1.93
CA ILE A 7 6.09 4.26 2.98
C ILE A 7 4.92 4.01 3.94
N GLU A 8 5.24 3.75 5.21
CA GLU A 8 4.31 3.31 6.25
C GLU A 8 4.42 4.21 7.48
N GLY A 9 3.41 4.17 8.36
CA GLY A 9 3.30 5.10 9.49
C GLY A 9 1.85 5.44 9.85
N ILE A 10 1.64 5.99 11.05
CA ILE A 10 0.29 6.35 11.53
C ILE A 10 -0.26 7.60 10.82
N ASP A 11 -1.55 7.88 10.98
CA ASP A 11 -2.18 9.06 10.40
C ASP A 11 -1.50 10.36 10.86
N GLY A 12 -1.29 11.29 9.94
CA GLY A 12 -0.65 12.58 10.24
C GLY A 12 0.88 12.61 10.27
N THR A 13 1.59 11.48 10.06
CA THR A 13 3.08 11.48 10.12
C THR A 13 3.78 12.04 8.88
N GLY A 14 3.03 12.45 7.85
CA GLY A 14 3.60 13.05 6.63
C GLY A 14 4.00 12.05 5.55
N LYS A 15 3.50 10.81 5.58
CA LYS A 15 3.75 9.77 4.54
C LYS A 15 3.53 10.28 3.12
N SER A 16 2.37 10.86 2.83
CA SER A 16 2.06 11.35 1.48
C SER A 16 3.02 12.45 1.03
N THR A 17 3.49 13.29 1.95
CA THR A 17 4.57 14.26 1.68
C THR A 17 5.88 13.57 1.33
N GLN A 18 6.30 12.57 2.11
CA GLN A 18 7.52 11.81 1.83
C GLN A 18 7.44 11.01 0.53
N VAL A 19 6.29 10.42 0.21
CA VAL A 19 6.03 9.76 -1.08
C VAL A 19 6.19 10.75 -2.23
N GLN A 20 5.57 11.93 -2.14
CA GLN A 20 5.70 12.93 -3.20
C GLN A 20 7.13 13.43 -3.37
N MET A 21 7.85 13.67 -2.26
CA MET A 21 9.26 14.07 -2.28
C MET A 21 10.14 12.99 -2.92
N LEU A 22 9.92 11.73 -2.55
CA LEU A 22 10.66 10.58 -3.10
C LEU A 22 10.38 10.41 -4.59
N VAL A 23 9.12 10.46 -5.02
CA VAL A 23 8.74 10.36 -6.44
C VAL A 23 9.39 11.49 -7.24
N ASN A 24 9.26 12.74 -6.79
CA ASN A 24 9.87 13.89 -7.46
C ASN A 24 11.41 13.79 -7.56
N ARG A 25 12.05 13.18 -6.56
CA ARG A 25 13.50 12.95 -6.58
C ARG A 25 13.86 11.85 -7.58
N LEU A 26 13.18 10.71 -7.51
CA LEU A 26 13.42 9.56 -8.37
C LEU A 26 13.18 9.92 -9.84
N GLU A 27 12.12 10.64 -10.17
CA GLU A 27 11.81 11.04 -11.56
C GLU A 27 12.95 11.84 -12.21
N LYS A 28 13.75 12.56 -11.42
CA LYS A 28 14.92 13.31 -11.93
C LYS A 28 16.14 12.41 -12.20
N GLU A 29 16.24 11.27 -11.51
CA GLU A 29 17.40 10.38 -11.56
C GLU A 29 17.13 9.10 -12.39
N ILE A 30 15.86 8.74 -12.58
CA ILE A 30 15.43 7.44 -13.12
C ILE A 30 15.97 7.17 -14.54
N SER A 31 16.13 8.23 -15.35
CA SER A 31 16.64 8.14 -16.72
C SER A 31 18.12 7.81 -16.76
N GLU A 32 18.92 8.35 -15.83
CA GLU A 32 20.35 8.06 -15.70
C GLU A 32 20.58 6.60 -15.28
N TRP A 33 19.61 6.00 -14.59
CA TRP A 33 19.66 4.59 -14.18
C TRP A 33 19.17 3.62 -15.27
N GLY A 34 18.73 4.12 -16.42
CA GLY A 34 18.19 3.31 -17.52
C GLY A 34 16.88 2.59 -17.15
N LEU A 35 16.13 3.12 -16.17
CA LEU A 35 14.84 2.57 -15.75
C LEU A 35 13.69 3.30 -16.47
N PRO A 36 12.56 2.61 -16.72
CA PRO A 36 11.46 3.14 -17.54
C PRO A 36 10.65 4.25 -16.89
N GLY A 37 10.71 4.40 -15.56
CA GLY A 37 9.97 5.42 -14.83
C GLY A 37 9.65 5.05 -13.40
N VAL A 38 8.98 5.99 -12.73
CA VAL A 38 8.47 5.87 -11.37
C VAL A 38 6.95 5.81 -11.43
N PHE A 39 6.35 5.01 -10.57
CA PHE A 39 4.91 4.99 -10.37
C PHE A 39 4.61 5.01 -8.88
N SER A 40 3.66 5.84 -8.46
CA SER A 40 3.16 5.84 -7.10
C SER A 40 1.68 5.55 -7.02
N ILE A 41 1.27 4.90 -5.94
CA ILE A 41 -0.14 4.65 -5.63
C ILE A 41 -0.34 4.55 -4.12
N ALA A 42 -1.48 5.04 -3.64
CA ALA A 42 -1.88 4.93 -2.24
C ALA A 42 -2.90 3.80 -2.04
N GLU A 43 -2.84 3.14 -0.88
CA GLU A 43 -3.90 2.24 -0.41
C GLU A 43 -4.62 2.84 0.81
N PRO A 44 -5.95 2.71 0.91
CA PRO A 44 -6.87 2.03 -0.01
C PRO A 44 -7.08 2.76 -1.35
N THR A 45 -7.30 2.00 -2.43
CA THR A 45 -7.38 2.51 -3.81
C THR A 45 -8.79 2.97 -4.24
N ASP A 46 -8.95 3.41 -5.50
CA ASP A 46 -10.24 3.75 -6.12
C ASP A 46 -11.08 2.55 -6.59
N SER A 47 -10.69 1.33 -6.22
CA SER A 47 -11.52 0.16 -6.44
C SER A 47 -12.85 0.24 -5.67
N ILE A 48 -13.81 -0.61 -6.01
CA ILE A 48 -15.08 -0.70 -5.28
C ILE A 48 -14.87 -1.01 -3.79
N TYR A 49 -13.84 -1.77 -3.44
CA TYR A 49 -13.52 -2.10 -2.05
C TYR A 49 -12.82 -0.94 -1.34
N GLY A 50 -11.86 -0.30 -2.00
CA GLY A 50 -11.16 0.85 -1.43
C GLY A 50 -12.07 2.06 -1.19
N LYS A 51 -13.09 2.26 -2.04
CA LYS A 51 -14.15 3.24 -1.81
C LYS A 51 -14.95 2.93 -0.54
N LYS A 52 -15.40 1.68 -0.36
CA LYS A 52 -16.12 1.24 0.84
C LYS A 52 -15.29 1.42 2.12
N ILE A 53 -13.99 1.12 2.06
CA ILE A 53 -13.07 1.35 3.19
C ILE A 53 -13.04 2.84 3.54
N ARG A 54 -12.85 3.72 2.55
CA ARG A 54 -12.79 5.17 2.79
C ARG A 54 -14.11 5.71 3.33
N GLU A 55 -15.24 5.26 2.81
CA GLU A 55 -16.57 5.61 3.33
C GLU A 55 -16.73 5.21 4.80
N ALA A 56 -16.26 4.01 5.19
CA ALA A 56 -16.32 3.55 6.58
C ALA A 56 -15.37 4.32 7.52
N MET A 57 -14.26 4.86 7.00
CA MET A 57 -13.27 5.63 7.77
C MET A 57 -13.61 7.12 7.87
N MET A 58 -14.56 7.63 7.08
CA MET A 58 -15.00 9.02 7.14
C MET A 58 -15.73 9.35 8.45
N GLU A 59 -15.73 10.63 8.82
CA GLU A 59 -16.48 11.12 9.97
C GLU A 59 -17.98 10.82 9.80
N GLY A 60 -18.59 10.19 10.81
CA GLY A 60 -19.97 9.69 10.75
C GLY A 60 -20.14 8.36 10.01
N GLY A 61 -19.07 7.76 9.50
CA GLY A 61 -19.08 6.44 8.88
C GLY A 61 -19.42 5.33 9.89
N GLN A 62 -20.10 4.27 9.40
CA GLN A 62 -20.36 3.10 10.21
C GLN A 62 -19.08 2.27 10.33
N ARG A 63 -18.58 2.11 11.56
CA ARG A 63 -17.41 1.27 11.81
C ARG A 63 -17.70 -0.17 11.40
N LEU A 64 -16.90 -0.68 10.47
CA LEU A 64 -17.05 -2.05 10.00
C LEU A 64 -16.60 -3.08 11.06
N PRO A 65 -17.28 -4.24 11.13
CA PRO A 65 -16.76 -5.40 11.84
C PRO A 65 -15.33 -5.72 11.38
N PHE A 66 -14.51 -6.22 12.31
CA PHE A 66 -13.10 -6.52 12.06
C PHE A 66 -12.86 -7.36 10.79
N HIS A 67 -13.59 -8.47 10.66
CA HIS A 67 -13.44 -9.38 9.53
C HIS A 67 -13.83 -8.73 8.21
N GLU A 68 -14.89 -7.93 8.20
CA GLU A 68 -15.34 -7.25 6.99
C GLU A 68 -14.33 -6.21 6.53
N GLU A 69 -13.80 -5.40 7.45
CA GLU A 69 -12.75 -4.42 7.15
C GLU A 69 -11.48 -5.09 6.58
N LEU A 70 -11.03 -6.17 7.23
CA LEU A 70 -9.86 -6.93 6.76
C LEU A 70 -10.07 -7.51 5.36
N GLU A 71 -11.23 -8.13 5.10
CA GLU A 71 -11.56 -8.69 3.78
C GLU A 71 -11.62 -7.60 2.70
N LEU A 72 -12.15 -6.41 3.02
CA LEU A 72 -12.14 -5.29 2.08
C LEU A 72 -10.72 -4.84 1.75
N PHE A 73 -9.83 -4.71 2.74
CA PHE A 73 -8.41 -4.36 2.51
C PHE A 73 -7.70 -5.42 1.65
N LEU A 74 -7.93 -6.71 1.91
CA LEU A 74 -7.37 -7.79 1.12
C LEU A 74 -7.88 -7.75 -0.33
N ALA A 75 -9.18 -7.52 -0.54
CA ALA A 75 -9.79 -7.45 -1.86
C ALA A 75 -9.32 -6.23 -2.66
N ASP A 76 -9.25 -5.05 -2.03
CA ASP A 76 -8.70 -3.84 -2.65
C ASP A 76 -7.25 -4.05 -3.10
N ARG A 77 -6.41 -4.63 -2.21
CA ARG A 77 -5.01 -4.90 -2.50
C ARG A 77 -4.81 -5.93 -3.60
N ARG A 78 -5.63 -6.99 -3.66
CA ARG A 78 -5.57 -7.96 -4.78
C ARG A 78 -5.76 -7.27 -6.11
N ILE A 79 -6.78 -6.41 -6.22
CA ILE A 79 -7.02 -5.61 -7.42
C ILE A 79 -5.83 -4.70 -7.72
N ASN A 80 -5.31 -4.01 -6.71
CA ASN A 80 -4.18 -3.09 -6.88
C ASN A 80 -2.92 -3.83 -7.37
N VAL A 81 -2.64 -5.00 -6.79
CA VAL A 81 -1.49 -5.84 -7.14
C VAL A 81 -1.58 -6.29 -8.60
N GLU A 82 -2.74 -6.79 -9.02
CA GLU A 82 -2.95 -7.31 -10.38
C GLU A 82 -2.97 -6.21 -11.43
N LYS A 83 -3.64 -5.09 -11.15
CA LYS A 83 -3.84 -4.04 -12.15
C LYS A 83 -2.70 -3.03 -12.19
N ASN A 84 -2.05 -2.77 -11.06
CA ASN A 84 -1.11 -1.66 -10.94
C ASN A 84 0.31 -2.08 -10.62
N ILE A 85 0.52 -2.90 -9.59
CA ILE A 85 1.86 -3.17 -9.04
C ILE A 85 2.61 -4.17 -9.92
N LYS A 86 2.09 -5.40 -10.09
CA LYS A 86 2.78 -6.47 -10.83
C LYS A 86 3.13 -6.07 -12.27
N PRO A 87 2.21 -5.51 -13.08
CA PRO A 87 2.53 -5.14 -14.46
C PRO A 87 3.62 -4.07 -14.57
N ARG A 88 3.80 -3.22 -13.55
CA ARG A 88 4.84 -2.17 -13.54
C ARG A 88 6.18 -2.71 -13.09
N LEU A 89 6.19 -3.59 -12.08
CA LEU A 89 7.40 -4.30 -11.68
C LEU A 89 7.95 -5.15 -12.83
N GLU A 90 7.09 -5.87 -13.56
CA GLU A 90 7.47 -6.64 -14.75
C GLU A 90 8.08 -5.77 -15.86
N LYS A 91 7.61 -4.53 -15.99
CA LYS A 91 8.16 -3.55 -16.94
C LYS A 91 9.44 -2.89 -16.45
N GLY A 92 9.88 -3.12 -15.20
CA GLY A 92 11.08 -2.53 -14.63
C GLY A 92 10.88 -1.19 -13.92
N PHE A 93 9.65 -0.76 -13.66
CA PHE A 93 9.38 0.51 -12.96
C PHE A 93 9.85 0.46 -11.50
N VAL A 94 10.14 1.63 -10.95
CA VAL A 94 10.18 1.85 -9.50
C VAL A 94 8.76 2.15 -9.04
N VAL A 95 8.22 1.30 -8.17
CA VAL A 95 6.87 1.45 -7.60
C VAL A 95 7.00 1.93 -6.16
N VAL A 96 6.38 3.07 -5.85
CA VAL A 96 6.36 3.69 -4.52
C VAL A 96 4.93 3.62 -3.96
N LEU A 97 4.74 2.97 -2.83
CA LEU A 97 3.43 2.80 -2.19
C LEU A 97 3.28 3.77 -1.02
N ASP A 98 2.19 4.54 -1.02
CA ASP A 98 1.71 5.24 0.19
C ASP A 98 0.76 4.30 0.93
N ARG A 99 1.31 3.66 1.98
CA ARG A 99 0.72 2.51 2.70
C ARG A 99 0.64 1.23 1.87
N TYR A 100 0.69 0.11 2.59
CA TYR A 100 0.53 -1.23 2.06
C TYR A 100 0.01 -2.17 3.16
N TYR A 101 0.34 -3.47 3.08
CA TYR A 101 -0.15 -4.45 4.03
C TYR A 101 0.41 -4.31 5.46
N PHE A 102 1.47 -3.52 5.67
CA PHE A 102 1.97 -3.27 7.03
C PHE A 102 1.03 -2.36 7.81
N SER A 103 0.40 -1.37 7.15
CA SER A 103 -0.71 -0.61 7.73
C SER A 103 -1.83 -1.55 8.17
N THR A 104 -2.27 -2.48 7.31
CA THR A 104 -3.32 -3.45 7.70
C THR A 104 -2.88 -4.28 8.91
N ALA A 105 -1.65 -4.79 8.94
CA ALA A 105 -1.16 -5.55 10.08
C ALA A 105 -1.10 -4.72 11.39
N ALA A 106 -0.71 -3.45 11.32
CA ALA A 106 -0.64 -2.56 12.48
C ALA A 106 -2.03 -2.18 13.02
N TYR A 107 -2.94 -1.71 12.16
CA TYR A 107 -4.25 -1.24 12.57
C TYR A 107 -5.20 -2.39 12.94
N GLN A 108 -5.19 -3.49 12.19
CA GLN A 108 -6.05 -4.63 12.49
C GLN A 108 -5.42 -5.54 13.57
N GLY A 109 -4.10 -5.75 13.57
CA GLY A 109 -3.45 -6.60 14.57
C GLY A 109 -3.60 -6.08 16.01
N THR A 110 -3.66 -4.76 16.19
CA THR A 110 -3.88 -4.14 17.51
C THR A 110 -5.32 -4.26 18.05
N ARG A 111 -6.28 -4.69 17.21
CA ARG A 111 -7.67 -4.92 17.64
C ARG A 111 -7.87 -6.25 18.39
N GLY A 112 -6.84 -7.09 18.49
CA GLY A 112 -6.83 -8.32 19.31
C GLY A 112 -7.57 -9.53 18.71
N PHE A 113 -8.17 -9.39 17.52
CA PHE A 113 -8.91 -10.49 16.86
C PHE A 113 -7.99 -11.45 16.09
N MET A 114 -6.83 -10.98 15.61
CA MET A 114 -5.89 -11.76 14.83
C MET A 114 -4.47 -11.22 15.03
N ASP A 115 -3.48 -12.11 15.16
CA ASP A 115 -2.08 -11.71 15.26
C ASP A 115 -1.59 -11.01 13.98
N TYR A 116 -0.80 -9.95 14.13
CA TYR A 116 -0.29 -9.15 13.02
C TYR A 116 0.51 -9.99 12.02
N LYS A 117 1.23 -11.03 12.47
CA LYS A 117 1.98 -11.95 11.59
C LYS A 117 1.04 -12.74 10.68
N THR A 118 -0.14 -13.10 11.17
CA THR A 118 -1.15 -13.78 10.35
C THR A 118 -1.63 -12.86 9.24
N ILE A 119 -1.88 -11.59 9.56
CA ILE A 119 -2.30 -10.57 8.57
C ILE A 119 -1.20 -10.32 7.54
N LEU A 120 0.07 -10.24 7.96
CA LEU A 120 1.20 -10.16 7.03
C LEU A 120 1.23 -11.37 6.07
N ASN A 121 1.16 -12.59 6.63
CA ASN A 121 1.17 -13.81 5.82
C ASN A 121 0.01 -13.86 4.82
N MET A 122 -1.21 -13.50 5.22
CA MET A 122 -2.37 -13.45 4.33
C MET A 122 -2.14 -12.56 3.09
N ASN A 123 -1.40 -11.46 3.26
CA ASN A 123 -1.07 -10.55 2.16
C ASN A 123 0.07 -11.09 1.30
N GLU A 124 1.14 -11.57 1.93
CA GLU A 124 2.35 -12.03 1.24
C GLU A 124 2.12 -13.26 0.33
N VAL A 125 1.00 -13.98 0.48
CA VAL A 125 0.60 -15.04 -0.46
C VAL A 125 0.37 -14.51 -1.89
N PHE A 126 -0.10 -13.27 -2.04
CA PHE A 126 -0.45 -12.71 -3.37
C PHE A 126 0.25 -11.40 -3.69
N ALA A 127 0.58 -10.61 -2.66
CA ALA A 127 1.18 -9.29 -2.74
C ALA A 127 2.71 -9.41 -2.82
N PRO A 128 3.38 -8.79 -3.82
CA PRO A 128 4.83 -8.74 -3.85
C PRO A 128 5.38 -8.07 -2.58
N LYS A 129 6.42 -8.66 -1.98
CA LYS A 129 7.11 -8.07 -0.83
C LYS A 129 7.91 -6.85 -1.27
N PRO A 130 7.83 -5.71 -0.57
CA PRO A 130 8.66 -4.56 -0.88
C PRO A 130 10.15 -4.87 -0.72
N ASN A 131 10.98 -4.27 -1.58
CA ASN A 131 12.43 -4.28 -1.42
C ASN A 131 12.88 -3.41 -0.25
N MET A 132 12.14 -2.32 0.01
CA MET A 132 12.38 -1.40 1.11
C MET A 132 11.06 -0.94 1.72
N VAL A 133 11.07 -0.76 3.03
CA VAL A 133 9.93 -0.21 3.79
C VAL A 133 10.48 0.88 4.70
N PHE A 134 9.90 2.07 4.62
CA PHE A 134 10.23 3.19 5.49
C PHE A 134 9.06 3.46 6.44
N PHE A 135 9.33 3.43 7.74
CA PHE A 135 8.35 3.79 8.77
C PHE A 135 8.60 5.23 9.23
N ILE A 136 7.55 6.04 9.19
CA ILE A 136 7.54 7.45 9.64
C ILE A 136 6.60 7.60 10.83
#